data_AF-A0A3Q3BEM3-F1
#
_entry.id   AF-A0A3Q3BEM3-F1
#
_cell.length_a   1.000
_cell.length_b   1.000
_cell.length_c   1.000
_cell.angle_alpha   90.00
_cell.angle_beta   90.00
_cell.angle_gamma   90.00
#
_symmetry.space_group_name_H-M   'P 1'
#
loop_
_entity.id
_entity.type
_entity.pdbx_description
1 polymer ?
#
loop_
_entity_poly.entity_id
_entity_poly.type
_entity_poly.pdbx_seq_one_letter_code
_entity_poly.pdbx_strand_id
1 'polypeptide(L)'
;MEIVTHLINDTIEFYKWTLTIADKRVEKWPLMDNPLPTLAISTSYLLFLWLGPKYMKNREPFQLRKTLIVYNFSMVFLNFFIFKELFMAARAARYSYICQSVDYSDDPNEVRMAGALWWYFVSKGIEYLDTVFFILRKKFNQVTFLHVYHHCTMFTLWWIGIKWVAGGQSFFGAHMNALIHVLMYLYYGLASCGPKIQKYLWWKKYLTIIQMIQFHITIGHTALSLYVNCDFPHWMHYSLICYAITFIVLFGNFYYQTYRRQQPARRDASSSSKAAKALSNGNLNGFNKAANGAPLMGSKEEKPQENSGRRKRKGRAKRD
;
A
#
# COMPACT_ATOMS: atom_id res chain seq x y z
N MET A 1 12.56 -27.74 29.86
CA MET A 1 11.63 -28.31 28.86
C MET A 1 10.18 -28.24 29.33
N GLU A 2 9.89 -28.54 30.60
CA GLU A 2 8.51 -28.50 31.15
C GLU A 2 7.78 -27.16 30.97
N ILE A 3 8.43 -26.02 31.19
CA ILE A 3 7.82 -24.68 30.98
C ILE A 3 7.40 -24.49 29.51
N VAL A 4 8.23 -24.96 28.58
CA VAL A 4 7.94 -24.85 27.13
C VAL A 4 6.78 -25.78 26.77
N THR A 5 6.77 -27.00 27.29
CA THR A 5 5.68 -27.96 27.08
C THR A 5 4.36 -27.47 27.67
N HIS A 6 4.38 -26.87 28.87
CA HIS A 6 3.20 -26.27 29.50
C HIS A 6 2.65 -25.11 28.67
N LEU A 7 3.52 -24.18 28.24
CA LEU A 7 3.11 -23.05 27.40
C LEU A 7 2.52 -23.52 26.05
N ILE A 8 3.09 -24.57 25.45
CA ILE A 8 2.58 -25.16 24.21
C ILE A 8 1.20 -25.78 24.46
N ASN A 9 1.02 -26.55 25.53
CA ASN A 9 -0.26 -27.17 25.85
C ASN A 9 -1.33 -26.11 26.14
N ASP A 10 -1.02 -25.08 26.94
CA ASP A 10 -1.94 -23.97 27.21
C ASP A 10 -2.35 -23.25 25.91
N THR A 11 -1.41 -23.03 25.00
CA THR A 11 -1.69 -22.40 23.71
C THR A 11 -2.58 -23.28 22.83
N ILE A 12 -2.34 -24.60 22.83
CA ILE A 12 -3.16 -25.56 22.09
C ILE A 12 -4.56 -25.64 22.67
N GLU A 13 -4.70 -25.67 24.00
CA GLU A 13 -6.00 -25.68 24.67
C GLU A 13 -6.77 -24.39 24.43
N PHE A 14 -6.10 -23.24 24.55
CA PHE A 14 -6.69 -21.95 24.19
C PHE A 14 -7.15 -21.94 22.73
N TYR A 15 -6.32 -22.40 21.79
CA TYR A 15 -6.69 -22.48 20.38
C TYR A 15 -7.90 -23.41 20.16
N LYS A 16 -7.91 -24.60 20.77
CA LYS A 16 -9.06 -25.52 20.70
C LYS A 16 -10.33 -24.88 21.26
N TRP A 17 -10.23 -24.16 22.37
CA TRP A 17 -11.35 -23.39 22.93
C TRP A 17 -11.83 -22.32 21.95
N THR A 18 -10.93 -21.54 21.33
CA THR A 18 -11.31 -20.53 20.34
C THR A 18 -12.02 -21.13 19.12
N LEU A 19 -11.71 -22.37 18.73
CA LEU A 19 -12.41 -23.05 17.65
C LEU A 19 -13.86 -23.40 18.01
N THR A 20 -14.19 -23.57 19.30
CA THR A 20 -15.57 -23.83 19.71
C THR A 20 -16.49 -22.62 19.56
N ILE A 21 -15.92 -21.41 19.60
CA ILE A 21 -16.62 -20.12 19.42
C ILE A 21 -16.40 -19.53 18.01
N ALA A 22 -15.76 -20.26 17.10
CA ALA A 22 -15.54 -19.81 15.73
C ALA A 22 -16.85 -19.80 14.93
N ASP A 23 -16.92 -18.92 13.93
CA ASP A 23 -18.07 -18.81 13.06
C ASP A 23 -18.16 -20.04 12.13
N LYS A 24 -19.22 -20.84 12.30
CA LYS A 24 -19.43 -22.08 11.55
C LYS A 24 -19.69 -21.85 10.07
N ARG A 25 -20.19 -20.67 9.69
CA ARG A 25 -20.60 -20.35 8.30
C ARG A 25 -19.41 -20.30 7.36
N VAL A 26 -18.25 -19.88 7.88
CA VAL A 26 -17.02 -19.72 7.10
C VAL A 26 -16.09 -20.91 7.22
N GLU A 27 -16.43 -21.93 8.02
CA GLU A 27 -15.52 -23.03 8.37
C GLU A 27 -14.95 -23.72 7.13
N LYS A 28 -15.81 -24.04 6.16
CA LYS A 28 -15.43 -24.76 4.94
C LYS A 28 -14.89 -23.86 3.83
N TRP A 29 -14.71 -22.57 4.08
CA TRP A 29 -14.25 -21.64 3.06
C TRP A 29 -12.73 -21.73 2.92
N PRO A 30 -12.20 -21.46 1.71
CA PRO A 30 -10.76 -21.55 1.50
C PRO A 30 -9.99 -20.66 2.48
N LEU A 31 -8.89 -21.20 3.01
CA LEU A 31 -8.01 -20.61 4.02
C LEU A 31 -8.63 -20.44 5.43
N MET A 32 -9.86 -20.86 5.67
CA MET A 32 -10.53 -20.70 6.98
C MET A 32 -10.42 -21.92 7.90
N ASP A 33 -10.02 -23.10 7.40
CA ASP A 33 -9.91 -24.33 8.20
C ASP A 33 -8.95 -24.15 9.40
N ASN A 34 -7.74 -23.66 9.15
CA ASN A 34 -6.71 -23.48 10.16
C ASN A 34 -5.79 -22.28 9.81
N PRO A 35 -5.04 -21.71 10.78
CA PRO A 35 -4.21 -20.53 10.55
C PRO A 35 -2.96 -20.80 9.72
N LEU A 36 -2.56 -22.06 9.54
CA LEU A 36 -1.26 -22.41 8.95
C LEU A 36 -1.11 -21.92 7.50
N PRO A 37 -2.09 -22.06 6.58
CA PRO A 37 -2.02 -21.48 5.25
C PRO A 37 -1.79 -19.97 5.26
N THR A 38 -2.54 -19.23 6.09
CA THR A 38 -2.40 -17.78 6.20
C THR A 38 -1.01 -17.40 6.70
N LEU A 39 -0.53 -18.06 7.77
CA LEU A 39 0.81 -17.84 8.32
C LEU A 39 1.91 -18.25 7.33
N ALA A 40 1.73 -19.32 6.57
CA ALA A 40 2.67 -19.76 5.54
C ALA A 40 2.77 -18.72 4.41
N ILE A 41 1.64 -18.18 3.96
CA ILE A 41 1.59 -17.11 2.96
C ILE A 41 2.29 -15.85 3.50
N SER A 42 1.97 -15.39 4.70
CA SER A 42 2.62 -14.23 5.33
C SER A 42 4.13 -14.44 5.55
N THR A 43 4.54 -15.63 5.97
CA THR A 43 5.96 -15.97 6.15
C THR A 43 6.68 -15.99 4.80
N SER A 44 6.07 -16.59 3.77
CA SER A 44 6.63 -16.60 2.41
C SER A 44 6.79 -15.18 1.85
N TYR A 45 5.85 -14.29 2.15
CA TYR A 45 5.91 -12.87 1.80
C TYR A 45 7.09 -12.15 2.47
N LEU A 46 7.30 -12.36 3.77
CA LEU A 46 8.44 -11.80 4.51
C LEU A 46 9.78 -12.37 4.02
N LEU A 47 9.83 -13.67 3.72
CA LEU A 47 11.00 -14.29 3.10
C LEU A 47 11.29 -13.70 1.72
N PHE A 48 10.28 -13.47 0.90
CA PHE A 48 10.43 -12.82 -0.40
C PHE A 48 10.91 -11.37 -0.26
N LEU A 49 10.41 -10.62 0.73
CA LEU A 49 10.89 -9.27 1.05
C LEU A 49 12.39 -9.24 1.39
N TRP A 50 12.88 -10.28 2.07
CA TRP A 50 14.30 -10.37 2.44
C TRP A 50 15.20 -10.90 1.33
N LEU A 51 14.75 -11.94 0.59
CA LEU A 51 15.50 -12.58 -0.48
C LEU A 51 15.43 -11.81 -1.81
N GLY A 52 14.28 -11.22 -2.12
CA GLY A 52 14.00 -10.57 -3.39
C GLY A 52 14.97 -9.45 -3.76
N PRO A 53 15.30 -8.49 -2.85
CA PRO A 53 16.29 -7.47 -3.11
C PRO A 53 17.70 -8.04 -3.36
N LYS A 54 18.08 -9.11 -2.64
CA LYS A 54 19.37 -9.80 -2.83
C LYS A 54 19.45 -10.46 -4.20
N TYR A 55 18.38 -11.15 -4.59
CA TYR A 55 18.25 -11.79 -5.90
C TYR A 55 18.28 -10.77 -7.05
N MET A 56 17.64 -9.62 -6.86
CA MET A 56 17.58 -8.57 -7.88
C MET A 56 18.86 -7.73 -7.95
N LYS A 57 19.79 -7.80 -6.99
CA LYS A 57 20.99 -6.95 -6.93
C LYS A 57 21.74 -6.91 -8.28
N ASN A 58 22.01 -8.09 -8.85
CA ASN A 58 22.80 -8.25 -10.08
C ASN A 58 21.96 -8.41 -11.35
N ARG A 59 20.64 -8.12 -11.30
CA ARG A 59 19.73 -8.26 -12.45
C ARG A 59 19.16 -6.92 -12.88
N GLU A 60 18.80 -6.79 -14.14
CA GLU A 60 18.06 -5.62 -14.62
C GLU A 60 16.61 -5.62 -14.12
N PRO A 61 15.97 -4.44 -13.97
CA PRO A 61 14.57 -4.38 -13.55
C PRO A 61 13.64 -4.97 -14.61
N PHE A 62 12.71 -5.83 -14.20
CA PHE A 62 11.77 -6.46 -15.13
C PHE A 62 10.77 -5.45 -15.71
N GLN A 63 10.53 -5.54 -17.03
CA GLN A 63 9.58 -4.69 -17.75
C GLN A 63 8.15 -5.25 -17.69
N LEU A 64 7.53 -5.22 -16.51
CA LEU A 64 6.22 -5.84 -16.23
C LEU A 64 5.02 -4.93 -16.55
N ARG A 65 5.13 -4.02 -17.53
CA ARG A 65 4.10 -2.99 -17.76
C ARG A 65 2.72 -3.56 -18.08
N LYS A 66 2.64 -4.53 -19.00
CA LYS A 66 1.35 -5.18 -19.37
C LYS A 66 0.76 -5.93 -18.18
N THR A 67 1.58 -6.70 -17.46
CA THR A 67 1.18 -7.43 -16.25
C THR A 67 0.63 -6.49 -15.18
N LEU A 68 1.29 -5.35 -14.93
CA LEU A 68 0.83 -4.34 -13.99
C LEU A 68 -0.50 -3.72 -14.41
N ILE A 69 -0.70 -3.44 -15.69
CA ILE A 69 -1.98 -2.92 -16.18
C ILE A 69 -3.09 -3.93 -15.87
N VAL A 70 -2.91 -5.20 -16.29
CA VAL A 70 -3.90 -6.27 -16.06
C VAL A 70 -4.16 -6.45 -14.56
N TYR A 71 -3.12 -6.52 -13.75
CA TYR A 71 -3.22 -6.69 -12.31
C TYR A 71 -3.97 -5.52 -11.64
N ASN A 72 -3.58 -4.27 -11.89
CA ASN A 72 -4.22 -3.11 -11.27
C ASN A 72 -5.70 -3.01 -11.68
N PHE A 73 -6.04 -3.23 -12.94
CA PHE A 73 -7.45 -3.23 -13.37
C PHE A 73 -8.23 -4.42 -12.78
N SER A 74 -7.62 -5.60 -12.66
CA SER A 74 -8.25 -6.74 -11.96
C SER A 74 -8.54 -6.40 -10.49
N MET A 75 -7.61 -5.70 -9.82
CA MET A 75 -7.81 -5.23 -8.45
C MET A 75 -8.90 -4.16 -8.35
N VAL A 76 -9.06 -3.29 -9.35
CA VAL A 76 -10.19 -2.36 -9.43
C VAL A 76 -11.51 -3.13 -9.48
N PHE A 77 -11.63 -4.13 -10.35
CA PHE A 77 -12.84 -4.94 -10.46
C PHE A 77 -13.13 -5.74 -9.20
N LEU A 78 -12.11 -6.35 -8.60
CA LEU A 78 -12.25 -7.10 -7.35
C LEU A 78 -12.73 -6.21 -6.20
N ASN A 79 -12.09 -5.05 -5.99
CA ASN A 79 -12.51 -4.13 -4.93
C ASN A 79 -13.89 -3.51 -5.19
N PHE A 80 -14.24 -3.27 -6.46
CA PHE A 80 -15.58 -2.80 -6.81
C PHE A 80 -16.64 -3.86 -6.56
N PHE A 81 -16.34 -5.13 -6.87
CA PHE A 81 -17.20 -6.26 -6.55
C PHE A 81 -17.41 -6.36 -5.03
N ILE A 82 -16.34 -6.32 -4.24
CA ILE A 82 -16.42 -6.35 -2.76
C ILE A 82 -17.25 -5.18 -2.24
N PHE A 83 -16.99 -3.96 -2.72
CA PHE A 83 -17.75 -2.77 -2.34
C PHE A 83 -19.25 -2.95 -2.63
N LYS A 84 -19.59 -3.39 -3.84
CA LYS A 84 -20.96 -3.66 -4.26
C LYS A 84 -21.61 -4.73 -3.40
N GLU A 85 -20.93 -5.85 -3.16
CA GLU A 85 -21.47 -6.96 -2.37
C GLU A 85 -21.70 -6.55 -0.92
N LEU A 86 -20.77 -5.84 -0.30
CA LEU A 86 -20.95 -5.29 1.06
C LEU A 86 -22.14 -4.32 1.12
N PHE A 87 -22.31 -3.46 0.10
CA PHE A 87 -23.45 -2.54 0.04
C PHE A 87 -24.78 -3.28 -0.10
N MET A 88 -24.85 -4.23 -1.03
CA MET A 88 -26.07 -4.99 -1.31
C MET A 88 -26.43 -5.91 -0.15
N ALA A 89 -25.45 -6.57 0.48
CA ALA A 89 -25.65 -7.39 1.66
C ALA A 89 -26.14 -6.55 2.85
N ALA A 90 -25.50 -5.40 3.13
CA ALA A 90 -25.92 -4.51 4.20
C ALA A 90 -27.36 -3.98 3.98
N ARG A 91 -27.73 -3.67 2.73
CA ARG A 91 -29.09 -3.22 2.39
C ARG A 91 -30.12 -4.34 2.53
N ALA A 92 -29.79 -5.55 2.08
CA ALA A 92 -30.68 -6.71 2.16
C ALA A 92 -30.91 -7.15 3.62
N ALA A 93 -29.86 -7.19 4.43
CA ALA A 93 -29.91 -7.49 5.85
C ALA A 93 -30.40 -6.31 6.72
N ARG A 94 -30.73 -5.16 6.11
CA ARG A 94 -31.19 -3.94 6.79
C ARG A 94 -30.25 -3.45 7.91
N TYR A 95 -28.95 -3.53 7.66
CA TYR A 95 -27.92 -3.14 8.62
C TYR A 95 -28.03 -1.67 9.03
N SER A 96 -27.88 -1.44 10.34
CA SER A 96 -27.67 -0.09 10.86
C SER A 96 -26.20 0.29 10.72
N TYR A 97 -25.95 1.45 10.11
CA TYR A 97 -24.61 2.01 9.98
C TYR A 97 -24.06 2.53 11.33
N ILE A 98 -24.88 2.63 12.36
CA ILE A 98 -24.49 3.16 13.68
C ILE A 98 -24.11 2.01 14.63
N CYS A 99 -24.93 0.97 14.69
CA CYS A 99 -24.68 -0.19 15.54
C CYS A 99 -25.34 -1.43 14.93
N GLN A 100 -24.53 -2.47 14.70
CA GLN A 100 -24.93 -3.72 14.09
C GLN A 100 -24.15 -4.84 14.77
N SER A 101 -24.87 -5.67 15.52
CA SER A 101 -24.33 -6.90 16.08
C SER A 101 -23.98 -7.89 14.97
N VAL A 102 -23.18 -8.89 15.31
CA VAL A 102 -22.94 -10.01 14.39
C VAL A 102 -24.07 -11.01 14.56
N ASP A 103 -24.82 -11.24 13.50
CA ASP A 103 -25.71 -12.39 13.43
C ASP A 103 -24.91 -13.58 12.89
N TYR A 104 -24.95 -14.71 13.61
CA TYR A 104 -24.29 -15.97 13.27
C TYR A 104 -25.26 -16.98 12.65
N SER A 105 -26.48 -16.58 12.33
CA SER A 105 -27.47 -17.40 11.65
C SER A 105 -27.05 -17.74 10.21
N ASP A 106 -27.58 -18.85 9.69
CA ASP A 106 -27.45 -19.26 8.29
C ASP A 106 -28.39 -18.47 7.35
N ASP A 107 -28.83 -17.27 7.75
CA ASP A 107 -29.64 -16.40 6.89
C ASP A 107 -28.86 -16.07 5.61
N PRO A 108 -29.48 -16.20 4.42
CA PRO A 108 -28.79 -15.95 3.15
C PRO A 108 -28.15 -14.56 3.05
N ASN A 109 -28.69 -13.53 3.72
CA ASN A 109 -28.14 -12.18 3.70
C ASN A 109 -26.92 -12.05 4.60
N GLU A 110 -26.93 -12.69 5.76
CA GLU A 110 -25.79 -12.73 6.69
C GLU A 110 -24.64 -13.56 6.12
N VAL A 111 -24.93 -14.70 5.50
CA VAL A 111 -23.93 -15.51 4.78
C VAL A 111 -23.34 -14.74 3.61
N ARG A 112 -24.15 -13.93 2.91
CA ARG A 112 -23.66 -13.04 1.84
C ARG A 112 -22.74 -11.94 2.40
N MET A 113 -23.06 -11.37 3.56
CA MET A 113 -22.19 -10.40 4.24
C MET A 113 -20.84 -11.04 4.61
N ALA A 114 -20.87 -12.20 5.27
CA ALA A 114 -19.67 -12.97 5.58
C ALA A 114 -18.86 -13.26 4.31
N GLY A 115 -19.52 -13.63 3.20
CA GLY A 115 -18.88 -13.92 1.93
C GLY A 115 -18.18 -12.71 1.32
N ALA A 116 -18.81 -11.54 1.40
CA ALA A 116 -18.20 -10.29 0.95
C ALA A 116 -16.98 -9.90 1.80
N LEU A 117 -17.02 -10.13 3.12
CA LEU A 117 -15.89 -9.92 4.02
C LEU A 117 -14.78 -10.94 3.78
N TRP A 118 -15.11 -12.18 3.44
CA TRP A 118 -14.12 -13.18 3.05
C TRP A 118 -13.42 -12.81 1.72
N TRP A 119 -14.16 -12.32 0.72
CA TRP A 119 -13.54 -11.78 -0.50
C TRP A 119 -12.64 -10.58 -0.21
N TYR A 120 -13.02 -9.74 0.76
CA TYR A 120 -12.16 -8.68 1.26
C TYR A 120 -10.87 -9.23 1.86
N PHE A 121 -10.93 -10.27 2.71
CA PHE A 121 -9.75 -10.95 3.24
C PHE A 121 -8.85 -11.52 2.12
N VAL A 122 -9.44 -12.23 1.14
CA VAL A 122 -8.70 -12.77 -0.01
C VAL A 122 -8.00 -11.66 -0.80
N SER A 123 -8.67 -10.52 -0.97
CA SER A 123 -8.06 -9.36 -1.65
C SER A 123 -6.75 -8.96 -0.98
N LYS A 124 -6.65 -8.96 0.36
CA LYS A 124 -5.42 -8.60 1.09
C LYS A 124 -4.27 -9.56 0.86
N GLY A 125 -4.56 -10.84 0.63
CA GLY A 125 -3.56 -11.80 0.19
C GLY A 125 -3.05 -11.50 -1.22
N ILE A 126 -3.95 -11.13 -2.15
CA ILE A 126 -3.59 -10.77 -3.53
C ILE A 126 -2.74 -9.48 -3.55
N GLU A 127 -3.03 -8.52 -2.65
CA GLU A 127 -2.28 -7.26 -2.52
C GLU A 127 -0.79 -7.47 -2.18
N TYR A 128 -0.37 -8.66 -1.71
CA TYR A 128 1.05 -8.98 -1.52
C TYR A 128 1.85 -8.91 -2.82
N LEU A 129 1.18 -9.09 -3.96
CA LEU A 129 1.78 -8.95 -5.28
C LEU A 129 2.27 -7.52 -5.55
N ASP A 130 1.72 -6.48 -4.89
CA ASP A 130 2.21 -5.10 -5.01
C ASP A 130 3.69 -5.01 -4.66
N THR A 131 4.05 -5.60 -3.51
CA THR A 131 5.42 -5.66 -3.03
C THR A 131 6.31 -6.49 -3.96
N VAL A 132 5.78 -7.61 -4.47
CA VAL A 132 6.48 -8.45 -5.45
C VAL A 132 6.84 -7.63 -6.69
N PHE A 133 5.89 -6.89 -7.24
CA PHE A 133 6.13 -6.03 -8.39
C PHE A 133 7.11 -4.89 -8.10
N PHE A 134 7.08 -4.30 -6.90
CA PHE A 134 8.05 -3.27 -6.51
C PHE A 134 9.48 -3.82 -6.47
N ILE A 135 9.69 -5.00 -5.90
CA ILE A 135 11.00 -5.65 -5.84
C ILE A 135 11.49 -6.01 -7.25
N LEU A 136 10.66 -6.68 -8.06
CA LEU A 136 11.04 -7.11 -9.41
C LEU A 136 11.36 -5.93 -10.34
N ARG A 137 10.79 -4.74 -10.08
CA ARG A 137 11.07 -3.51 -10.83
C ARG A 137 12.19 -2.65 -10.22
N LYS A 138 12.87 -3.14 -9.17
CA LYS A 138 13.87 -2.39 -8.39
C LYS A 138 13.35 -1.05 -7.86
N LYS A 139 12.07 -0.98 -7.50
CA LYS A 139 11.44 0.20 -6.89
C LYS A 139 11.43 0.09 -5.36
N PHE A 140 12.59 -0.18 -4.77
CA PHE A 140 12.74 -0.39 -3.32
C PHE A 140 12.29 0.81 -2.47
N ASN A 141 12.36 2.02 -3.01
CA ASN A 141 11.85 3.23 -2.33
C ASN A 141 10.33 3.18 -2.06
N GLN A 142 9.58 2.31 -2.75
CA GLN A 142 8.14 2.11 -2.52
C GLN A 142 7.88 1.09 -1.41
N VAL A 143 8.84 0.21 -1.12
CA VAL A 143 8.77 -0.80 -0.05
C VAL A 143 9.18 -0.14 1.26
N THR A 144 8.30 0.71 1.79
CA THR A 144 8.50 1.40 3.07
C THR A 144 8.12 0.52 4.25
N PHE A 145 8.56 0.87 5.46
CA PHE A 145 8.10 0.20 6.68
C PHE A 145 6.57 0.21 6.79
N LEU A 146 5.92 1.34 6.50
CA LEU A 146 4.46 1.47 6.52
C LEU A 146 3.79 0.48 5.57
N HIS A 147 4.32 0.35 4.35
CA HIS A 147 3.82 -0.59 3.35
C HIS A 147 3.90 -2.03 3.85
N VAL A 148 5.07 -2.45 4.32
CA VAL A 148 5.30 -3.83 4.79
C VAL A 148 4.48 -4.14 6.03
N TYR A 149 4.46 -3.22 7.01
CA TYR A 149 3.65 -3.34 8.22
C TYR A 149 2.18 -3.54 7.85
N HIS A 150 1.59 -2.64 7.06
CA HIS A 150 0.20 -2.72 6.63
C HIS A 150 -0.15 -4.05 5.95
N HIS A 151 0.60 -4.45 4.92
CA HIS A 151 0.26 -5.68 4.21
C HIS A 151 0.42 -6.92 5.11
N CYS A 152 1.48 -7.01 5.90
CA CYS A 152 1.68 -8.16 6.80
C CYS A 152 0.57 -8.28 7.85
N THR A 153 0.20 -7.18 8.49
CA THR A 153 -0.80 -7.18 9.56
C THR A 153 -2.22 -7.30 9.04
N MET A 154 -2.60 -6.61 7.95
CA MET A 154 -3.97 -6.63 7.44
C MET A 154 -4.44 -8.05 7.09
N PHE A 155 -3.63 -8.83 6.37
CA PHE A 155 -4.02 -10.18 5.98
C PHE A 155 -4.24 -11.10 7.19
N THR A 156 -3.34 -11.03 8.17
CA THR A 156 -3.42 -11.86 9.39
C THR A 156 -4.56 -11.43 10.30
N LEU A 157 -4.75 -10.13 10.51
CA LEU A 157 -5.82 -9.59 11.35
C LEU A 157 -7.20 -9.86 10.75
N TRP A 158 -7.34 -9.74 9.44
CA TRP A 158 -8.60 -10.07 8.77
C TRP A 158 -8.90 -11.56 8.78
N TRP A 159 -7.90 -12.45 8.76
CA TRP A 159 -8.14 -13.89 8.96
C TRP A 159 -8.80 -14.15 10.33
N ILE A 160 -8.30 -13.51 11.39
CA ILE A 160 -8.92 -13.56 12.72
C ILE A 160 -10.32 -12.92 12.67
N GLY A 161 -10.44 -11.79 11.99
CA GLY A 161 -11.71 -11.12 11.72
C GLY A 161 -12.79 -12.06 11.19
N ILE A 162 -12.52 -12.72 10.07
CA ILE A 162 -13.46 -13.60 9.39
C ILE A 162 -13.71 -14.88 10.19
N LYS A 163 -12.69 -15.45 10.83
CA LYS A 163 -12.86 -16.72 11.56
C LYS A 163 -13.81 -16.63 12.76
N TRP A 164 -13.88 -15.47 13.42
CA TRP A 164 -14.68 -15.30 14.63
C TRP A 164 -15.82 -14.28 14.51
N VAL A 165 -15.70 -13.27 13.65
CA VAL A 165 -16.61 -12.11 13.62
C VAL A 165 -16.90 -11.69 12.17
N ALA A 166 -17.34 -12.64 11.34
CA ALA A 166 -17.64 -12.42 9.92
C ALA A 166 -18.96 -11.63 9.69
N GLY A 167 -19.07 -10.43 10.25
CA GLY A 167 -20.25 -9.59 10.10
C GLY A 167 -20.29 -8.42 11.07
N GLY A 168 -21.49 -7.87 11.27
CA GLY A 168 -21.74 -6.73 12.14
C GLY A 168 -20.94 -5.50 11.77
N GLN A 169 -20.58 -4.67 12.75
CA GLN A 169 -19.89 -3.37 12.54
C GLN A 169 -18.58 -3.43 11.75
N SER A 170 -17.92 -4.59 11.66
CA SER A 170 -16.70 -4.77 10.86
C SER A 170 -16.89 -4.45 9.37
N PHE A 171 -18.13 -4.57 8.85
CA PHE A 171 -18.44 -4.32 7.44
C PHE A 171 -18.11 -2.89 7.01
N PHE A 172 -18.29 -1.91 7.89
CA PHE A 172 -18.15 -0.49 7.54
C PHE A 172 -16.70 -0.16 7.16
N GLY A 173 -15.74 -0.65 7.94
CA GLY A 173 -14.31 -0.48 7.66
C GLY A 173 -13.89 -1.14 6.34
N ALA A 174 -14.34 -2.37 6.10
CA ALA A 174 -14.09 -3.07 4.82
C ALA A 174 -14.71 -2.34 3.64
N HIS A 175 -15.95 -1.85 3.81
CA HIS A 175 -16.70 -1.16 2.76
C HIS A 175 -16.02 0.13 2.34
N MET A 176 -15.64 0.97 3.30
CA MET A 176 -14.88 2.20 3.03
C MET A 176 -13.51 1.89 2.42
N ASN A 177 -12.79 0.90 2.94
CA ASN A 177 -11.48 0.55 2.40
C ASN A 177 -11.57 0.03 0.95
N ALA A 178 -12.56 -0.81 0.63
CA ALA A 178 -12.78 -1.31 -0.72
C ALA A 178 -13.02 -0.15 -1.70
N LEU A 179 -13.83 0.86 -1.32
CA LEU A 179 -14.04 2.06 -2.14
C LEU A 179 -12.73 2.81 -2.42
N ILE A 180 -11.91 3.01 -1.39
CA ILE A 180 -10.62 3.69 -1.53
C ILE A 180 -9.65 2.87 -2.38
N HIS A 181 -9.66 1.54 -2.25
CA HIS A 181 -8.84 0.65 -3.06
C HIS A 181 -9.26 0.66 -4.53
N VAL A 182 -10.55 0.79 -4.86
CA VAL A 182 -11.00 1.05 -6.25
C VAL A 182 -10.30 2.29 -6.82
N LEU A 183 -10.33 3.41 -6.09
CA LEU A 183 -9.71 4.66 -6.54
C LEU A 183 -8.18 4.57 -6.64
N MET A 184 -7.55 3.93 -5.66
CA MET A 184 -6.10 3.76 -5.59
C MET A 184 -5.58 2.86 -6.73
N TYR A 185 -6.18 1.68 -6.94
CA TYR A 185 -5.77 0.78 -8.01
C TYR A 185 -6.12 1.34 -9.40
N LEU A 186 -7.20 2.12 -9.52
CA LEU A 186 -7.49 2.84 -10.76
C LEU A 186 -6.37 3.83 -11.08
N TYR A 187 -5.90 4.58 -10.09
CA TYR A 187 -4.75 5.48 -10.25
C TYR A 187 -3.49 4.71 -10.67
N TYR A 188 -3.17 3.58 -10.02
CA TYR A 188 -1.99 2.78 -10.38
C TYR A 188 -2.10 2.12 -11.76
N GLY A 189 -3.30 1.68 -12.16
CA GLY A 189 -3.58 1.18 -13.50
C GLY A 189 -3.35 2.26 -14.56
N LEU A 190 -3.92 3.44 -14.37
CA LEU A 190 -3.72 4.60 -15.26
C LEU A 190 -2.25 5.05 -15.29
N ALA A 191 -1.56 5.04 -14.16
CA ALA A 191 -0.13 5.37 -14.09
C ALA A 191 0.73 4.36 -14.86
N SER A 192 0.31 3.10 -14.93
CA SER A 192 0.99 2.02 -15.66
C SER A 192 0.78 2.11 -17.18
N CYS A 193 -0.27 2.80 -17.64
CA CYS A 193 -0.52 3.09 -19.05
C CYS A 193 0.48 4.08 -19.68
N GLY A 194 1.41 4.65 -18.90
CA GLY A 194 2.63 5.30 -19.38
C GLY A 194 2.63 6.84 -19.29
N PRO A 195 3.72 7.50 -19.74
CA PRO A 195 3.95 8.94 -19.51
C PRO A 195 2.85 9.85 -20.09
N LYS A 196 2.24 9.42 -21.20
CA LYS A 196 1.13 10.15 -21.84
C LYS A 196 -0.10 10.28 -20.94
N ILE A 197 -0.36 9.30 -20.07
CA ILE A 197 -1.48 9.31 -19.13
C ILE A 197 -1.05 9.93 -17.79
N GLN A 198 0.18 9.67 -17.34
CA GLN A 198 0.69 10.18 -16.07
C GLN A 198 0.59 11.71 -15.92
N LYS A 199 0.71 12.47 -17.02
CA LYS A 199 0.53 13.94 -17.00
C LYS A 199 -0.86 14.39 -16.54
N TYR A 200 -1.89 13.56 -16.71
CA TYR A 200 -3.26 13.86 -16.28
C TYR A 200 -3.53 13.40 -14.82
N LEU A 201 -2.58 12.73 -14.18
CA LEU A 201 -2.72 12.17 -12.82
C LEU A 201 -2.29 13.16 -11.72
N TRP A 202 -2.69 14.43 -11.86
CA TRP A 202 -2.39 15.52 -10.92
C TRP A 202 -3.04 15.31 -9.54
N TRP A 203 -4.06 14.47 -9.46
CA TRP A 203 -4.88 14.25 -8.27
C TRP A 203 -4.30 13.25 -7.27
N LYS A 204 -3.04 12.81 -7.45
CA LYS A 204 -2.32 11.90 -6.52
C LYS A 204 -2.40 12.36 -5.07
N LYS A 205 -2.27 13.67 -4.81
CA LYS A 205 -2.33 14.23 -3.45
C LYS A 205 -3.70 14.01 -2.80
N TYR A 206 -4.78 14.14 -3.58
CA TYR A 206 -6.14 13.95 -3.07
C TYR A 206 -6.41 12.50 -2.69
N LEU A 207 -5.84 11.53 -3.41
CA LEU A 207 -5.93 10.11 -3.00
C LEU A 207 -5.39 9.89 -1.58
N THR A 208 -4.21 10.44 -1.28
CA THR A 208 -3.62 10.31 0.05
C THR A 208 -4.47 11.02 1.11
N ILE A 209 -5.05 12.18 0.79
CA ILE A 209 -5.96 12.89 1.69
C ILE A 209 -7.22 12.05 1.98
N ILE A 210 -7.84 11.48 0.95
CA ILE A 210 -9.05 10.66 1.12
C ILE A 210 -8.71 9.36 1.91
N GLN A 211 -7.55 8.74 1.68
CA GLN A 211 -7.06 7.62 2.50
C GLN A 211 -6.94 8.02 3.98
N MET A 212 -6.43 9.21 4.28
CA MET A 212 -6.36 9.69 5.66
C MET A 212 -7.74 9.94 6.26
N ILE A 213 -8.64 10.55 5.50
CA ILE A 213 -10.02 10.77 5.93
C ILE A 213 -10.72 9.42 6.21
N GLN A 214 -10.48 8.39 5.40
CA GLN A 214 -11.02 7.04 5.62
C GLN A 214 -10.66 6.49 7.00
N PHE A 215 -9.40 6.61 7.43
CA PHE A 215 -8.99 6.15 8.76
C PHE A 215 -9.68 6.95 9.88
N HIS A 216 -9.79 8.27 9.76
CA HIS A 216 -10.47 9.10 10.75
C HIS A 216 -11.97 8.77 10.86
N ILE A 217 -12.64 8.58 9.73
CA ILE A 217 -14.05 8.16 9.70
C ILE A 217 -14.22 6.79 10.33
N THR A 218 -13.34 5.82 10.01
CA THR A 218 -13.40 4.46 10.58
C THR A 218 -13.19 4.48 12.10
N ILE A 219 -12.27 5.30 12.59
CA ILE A 219 -12.04 5.47 14.04
C ILE A 219 -13.24 6.12 14.71
N GLY A 220 -13.76 7.21 14.13
CA GLY A 220 -14.94 7.90 14.67
C GLY A 220 -16.16 7.00 14.73
N HIS A 221 -16.36 6.16 13.70
CA HIS A 221 -17.40 5.14 13.66
C HIS A 221 -17.22 4.08 14.75
N THR A 222 -16.00 3.58 14.94
CA THR A 222 -15.68 2.61 16.01
C THR A 222 -15.89 3.22 17.40
N ALA A 223 -15.48 4.47 17.60
CA ALA A 223 -15.67 5.20 18.85
C ALA A 223 -17.16 5.46 19.15
N LEU A 224 -17.93 5.81 18.12
CA LEU A 224 -19.39 5.95 18.25
C LEU A 224 -20.03 4.62 18.64
N SER A 225 -19.61 3.51 18.02
CA SER A 225 -20.12 2.16 18.33
C SER A 225 -19.89 1.77 19.80
N LEU A 226 -18.72 2.12 20.35
CA LEU A 226 -18.43 1.96 21.78
C LEU A 226 -19.28 2.89 22.65
N TYR A 227 -19.46 4.15 22.25
CA TYR A 227 -20.24 5.13 23.02
C TYR A 227 -21.71 4.73 23.16
N VAL A 228 -22.30 4.15 22.11
CA VAL A 228 -23.70 3.68 22.13
C VAL A 228 -23.87 2.28 22.74
N ASN A 229 -22.81 1.70 23.30
CA ASN A 229 -22.79 0.32 23.84
C ASN A 229 -23.36 -0.70 22.85
N CYS A 230 -22.85 -0.67 21.62
CA CYS A 230 -23.28 -1.62 20.60
C CYS A 230 -22.93 -3.06 20.99
N ASP A 231 -23.86 -4.01 20.74
CA ASP A 231 -23.68 -5.45 20.98
C ASP A 231 -22.79 -6.10 19.92
N PHE A 232 -21.58 -5.56 19.77
CA PHE A 232 -20.52 -6.06 18.92
C PHE A 232 -19.31 -6.38 19.80
N PRO A 233 -18.56 -7.47 19.54
CA PRO A 233 -17.53 -7.93 20.47
C PRO A 233 -16.52 -6.84 20.85
N HIS A 234 -16.46 -6.47 22.13
CA HIS A 234 -15.62 -5.36 22.60
C HIS A 234 -14.14 -5.56 22.25
N TRP A 235 -13.65 -6.79 22.27
CA TRP A 235 -12.26 -7.11 21.90
C TRP A 235 -11.93 -6.71 20.46
N MET A 236 -12.90 -6.79 19.53
CA MET A 236 -12.72 -6.33 18.15
C MET A 236 -12.69 -4.80 18.07
N HIS A 237 -13.54 -4.11 18.82
CA HIS A 237 -13.50 -2.64 18.90
C HIS A 237 -12.13 -2.16 19.40
N TYR A 238 -11.64 -2.72 20.51
CA TYR A 238 -10.33 -2.36 21.06
C TYR A 238 -9.19 -2.70 20.09
N SER A 239 -9.23 -3.88 19.45
CA SER A 239 -8.23 -4.28 18.44
C SER A 239 -8.20 -3.30 17.27
N LEU A 240 -9.36 -2.88 16.76
CA LEU A 240 -9.46 -1.92 15.67
C LEU A 240 -8.94 -0.54 16.06
N ILE A 241 -9.25 -0.05 17.27
CA ILE A 241 -8.73 1.23 17.79
C ILE A 241 -7.21 1.18 17.95
N CYS A 242 -6.68 0.14 18.62
CA CYS A 242 -5.25 -0.06 18.78
C CYS A 242 -4.54 -0.06 17.43
N TYR A 243 -5.08 -0.80 16.46
CA TYR A 243 -4.54 -0.85 15.10
C TYR A 243 -4.61 0.52 14.41
N ALA A 244 -5.73 1.22 14.49
CA ALA A 244 -5.90 2.51 13.86
C ALA A 244 -4.96 3.59 14.43
N ILE A 245 -4.64 3.56 15.73
CA ILE A 245 -3.62 4.42 16.35
C ILE A 245 -2.25 4.17 15.71
N THR A 246 -1.85 2.91 15.53
CA THR A 246 -0.57 2.61 14.85
C THR A 246 -0.54 3.18 13.43
N PHE A 247 -1.67 3.13 12.72
CA PHE A 247 -1.79 3.71 11.38
C PHE A 247 -1.67 5.22 11.37
N ILE A 248 -2.34 5.92 12.29
CA ILE A 248 -2.23 7.39 12.41
C ILE A 248 -0.77 7.79 12.66
N VAL A 249 -0.08 7.12 13.58
CA VAL A 249 1.32 7.43 13.89
C VAL A 249 2.22 7.22 12.68
N LEU A 250 2.08 6.10 11.98
CA LEU A 250 2.91 5.76 10.83
C LEU A 250 2.63 6.64 9.61
N PHE A 251 1.35 6.91 9.31
CA PHE A 251 0.99 7.81 8.21
C PHE A 251 1.30 9.27 8.55
N GLY A 252 1.14 9.70 9.80
CA GLY A 252 1.54 11.03 10.26
C GLY A 252 3.04 11.24 10.09
N ASN A 253 3.85 10.23 10.45
CA ASN A 253 5.29 10.25 10.22
C ASN A 253 5.64 10.30 8.73
N PHE A 254 5.02 9.46 7.90
CA PHE A 254 5.20 9.47 6.44
C PHE A 254 4.83 10.83 5.82
N TYR A 255 3.71 11.42 6.22
CA TYR A 255 3.24 12.72 5.74
C TYR A 255 4.21 13.83 6.13
N TYR A 256 4.66 13.85 7.39
CA TYR A 256 5.62 14.84 7.88
C TYR A 256 6.94 14.78 7.11
N GLN A 257 7.50 13.57 6.92
CA GLN A 257 8.75 13.38 6.19
C GLN A 257 8.64 13.71 4.69
N THR A 258 7.53 13.34 4.05
CA THR A 258 7.35 13.50 2.61
C THR A 258 6.96 14.93 2.23
N TYR A 259 6.09 15.58 3.01
CA TYR A 259 5.46 16.85 2.61
C TYR A 259 5.86 18.06 3.44
N ARG A 260 6.21 17.91 4.74
CA ARG A 260 6.63 19.05 5.58
C ARG A 260 8.14 19.23 5.61
N ARG A 261 8.92 18.16 5.70
CA ARG A 261 10.40 18.23 5.73
C ARG A 261 11.03 18.60 4.38
N GLN A 262 10.30 18.39 3.27
CA GLN A 262 10.74 18.77 1.93
C GLN A 262 10.27 20.17 1.49
N GLN A 263 9.52 20.91 2.32
CA GLN A 263 9.40 22.35 2.08
C GLN A 263 10.74 22.98 2.48
N PRO A 264 11.50 23.56 1.53
CA PRO A 264 12.67 24.33 1.91
C PRO A 264 12.16 25.45 2.83
N ALA A 265 12.81 25.64 3.96
CA ALA A 265 12.72 26.86 4.75
C ALA A 265 12.98 28.04 3.80
N ARG A 266 11.91 28.63 3.29
CA ARG A 266 11.89 29.85 2.51
C ARG A 266 11.35 30.87 3.50
N ARG A 267 12.22 31.79 3.95
CA ARG A 267 12.23 32.55 5.23
C ARG A 267 13.13 31.80 6.23
N ASP A 268 14.39 32.16 6.46
CA ASP A 268 14.96 33.50 6.58
C ASP A 268 16.38 33.56 5.99
N ALA A 269 16.55 34.40 4.96
CA ALA A 269 17.85 34.86 4.51
C ALA A 269 17.74 36.35 4.16
N SER A 270 17.50 37.16 5.19
CA SER A 270 17.72 38.60 5.15
C SER A 270 18.22 39.12 6.49
N SER A 271 19.47 38.79 6.84
CA SER A 271 20.35 39.72 7.54
C SER A 271 21.79 39.22 7.46
N SER A 272 22.60 39.98 6.75
CA SER A 272 24.04 39.82 6.62
C SER A 272 24.78 40.01 7.96
N SER A 273 26.01 39.50 8.00
CA SER A 273 27.16 39.92 8.83
C SER A 273 27.27 39.38 10.27
N LYS A 274 28.12 38.36 10.50
CA LYS A 274 29.55 38.52 10.87
C LYS A 274 30.24 37.19 11.27
N ALA A 275 31.38 36.94 10.62
CA ALA A 275 32.64 36.41 11.14
C ALA A 275 32.69 35.29 12.22
N ALA A 276 33.34 34.19 11.84
CA ALA A 276 34.60 33.67 12.42
C ALA A 276 34.58 32.24 13.00
N LYS A 277 35.58 31.49 12.48
CA LYS A 277 36.39 30.41 13.05
C LYS A 277 35.95 28.95 12.88
N ALA A 278 36.91 28.23 12.30
CA ALA A 278 37.00 26.83 12.02
C ALA A 278 37.18 25.97 13.29
N LEU A 279 36.76 24.71 13.22
CA LEU A 279 37.60 23.54 13.53
C LEU A 279 36.86 22.21 13.21
N SER A 280 37.41 21.52 12.21
CA SER A 280 37.75 20.09 12.15
C SER A 280 36.74 18.97 12.49
N ASN A 281 36.63 18.08 11.50
CA ASN A 281 36.47 16.61 11.55
C ASN A 281 35.10 15.95 11.72
N GLY A 282 34.74 15.20 10.67
CA GLY A 282 33.66 14.22 10.67
C GLY A 282 33.33 13.74 9.26
N ASN A 283 34.28 13.03 8.63
CA ASN A 283 34.11 12.41 7.32
C ASN A 283 33.00 11.35 7.35
N LEU A 284 31.89 11.58 6.62
CA LEU A 284 30.92 10.56 6.21
C LEU A 284 30.33 10.99 4.86
N ASN A 285 31.09 10.71 3.79
CA ASN A 285 30.59 10.74 2.42
C ASN A 285 29.71 9.51 2.17
N GLY A 286 28.55 9.71 1.53
CA GLY A 286 27.85 8.62 0.87
C GLY A 286 26.41 8.86 0.45
N PHE A 287 26.23 9.51 -0.71
CA PHE A 287 25.10 9.37 -1.65
C PHE A 287 23.77 10.07 -1.37
N ASN A 288 23.52 11.16 -2.12
CA ASN A 288 22.64 11.11 -3.31
C ASN A 288 22.62 12.46 -4.04
N LYS A 289 23.15 12.50 -5.28
CA LYS A 289 22.84 13.54 -6.26
C LYS A 289 22.34 12.87 -7.54
N ALA A 290 21.15 13.32 -7.92
CA ALA A 290 20.36 13.15 -9.14
C ALA A 290 20.95 12.41 -10.36
N ALA A 291 20.08 11.61 -10.98
CA ALA A 291 20.06 11.45 -12.44
C ALA A 291 18.61 11.45 -12.93
N ASN A 292 18.12 12.62 -13.35
CA ASN A 292 17.05 12.73 -14.34
C ASN A 292 17.72 13.26 -15.61
N GLY A 293 17.72 12.43 -16.66
CA GLY A 293 18.22 12.80 -17.98
C GLY A 293 17.25 13.70 -18.72
N ALA A 294 17.79 14.78 -19.29
CA ALA A 294 17.23 15.49 -20.44
C ALA A 294 18.39 15.70 -21.43
N PRO A 295 18.21 15.48 -22.74
CA PRO A 295 19.28 15.58 -23.72
C PRO A 295 19.40 17.03 -24.20
N LEU A 296 20.61 17.58 -24.22
CA LEU A 296 20.91 18.84 -24.90
C LEU A 296 22.18 18.70 -25.74
N MET A 297 21.98 18.96 -27.04
CA MET A 297 22.87 19.62 -28.00
C MET A 297 24.39 19.40 -27.85
N GLY A 298 24.95 18.67 -28.81
CA GLY A 298 26.38 18.66 -29.09
C GLY A 298 26.81 19.96 -29.77
N SER A 299 27.62 20.73 -29.07
CA SER A 299 28.40 21.86 -29.58
C SER A 299 29.58 21.32 -30.40
N LYS A 300 29.76 21.84 -31.61
CA LYS A 300 30.93 21.57 -32.48
C LYS A 300 32.17 22.26 -31.90
N GLU A 301 33.24 21.49 -31.71
CA GLU A 301 34.60 22.00 -31.51
C GLU A 301 35.20 22.49 -32.83
N GLU A 302 35.78 23.69 -32.81
CA GLU A 302 36.71 24.21 -33.81
C GLU A 302 38.06 23.50 -33.69
N LYS A 303 38.69 23.17 -34.84
CA LYS A 303 40.10 22.82 -34.95
C LYS A 303 40.82 23.78 -35.91
N PRO A 304 42.10 24.11 -35.68
CA PRO A 304 42.82 25.14 -36.45
C PRO A 304 43.39 24.64 -37.78
N GLN A 305 43.68 25.63 -38.63
CA GLN A 305 44.24 25.57 -40.00
C GLN A 305 45.44 24.63 -40.20
N GLU A 306 45.45 23.96 -41.35
CA GLU A 306 46.67 23.53 -42.03
C GLU A 306 46.61 23.94 -43.52
N ASN A 307 47.74 24.49 -43.98
CA ASN A 307 47.92 25.22 -45.22
C ASN A 307 48.48 24.29 -46.30
N SER A 308 47.82 24.16 -47.46
CA SER A 308 48.43 23.57 -48.65
C SER A 308 47.71 24.07 -49.90
N GLY A 309 48.41 24.91 -50.67
CA GLY A 309 47.89 25.50 -51.90
C GLY A 309 47.93 24.54 -53.09
N ARG A 310 46.97 24.68 -54.01
CA ARG A 310 47.20 24.44 -55.44
C ARG A 310 46.25 25.26 -56.31
N ARG A 311 46.85 25.81 -57.36
CA ARG A 311 46.37 26.78 -58.35
C ARG A 311 45.29 26.28 -59.32
N LYS A 312 44.48 27.26 -59.81
CA LYS A 312 43.91 27.43 -61.19
C LYS A 312 42.86 26.36 -61.61
N ARG A 313 41.77 26.63 -62.36
CA ARG A 313 41.48 27.63 -63.40
C ARG A 313 39.97 27.55 -63.81
N LYS A 314 39.44 28.69 -64.29
CA LYS A 314 38.47 28.90 -65.40
C LYS A 314 36.95 28.63 -65.26
N GLY A 315 36.21 29.73 -65.52
CA GLY A 315 35.01 29.83 -66.38
C GLY A 315 33.67 29.82 -65.63
N ARG A 316 32.62 30.58 -65.96
CA ARG A 316 32.33 31.59 -66.99
C ARG A 316 31.01 32.25 -66.54
N ALA A 317 30.83 33.53 -66.87
CA ALA A 317 29.69 34.37 -66.53
C ALA A 317 28.34 33.94 -67.14
N LYS A 318 27.24 34.30 -66.47
CA LYS A 318 26.10 34.99 -67.10
C LYS A 318 25.27 35.78 -66.06
N ARG A 319 25.15 37.08 -66.35
CA ARG A 319 24.04 37.99 -66.00
C ARG A 319 22.69 37.38 -66.44
N ASP A 320 21.52 37.70 -65.90
CA ASP A 320 21.01 38.87 -65.16
C ASP A 320 20.14 38.44 -63.97
#